data_AF-A0A497KWI2-F1
#
_entry.id   AF-A0A497KWI2-F1
#
_cell.length_a   1.000
_cell.length_b   1.000
_cell.length_c   1.000
_cell.angle_alpha   90.00
_cell.angle_beta   90.00
_cell.angle_gamma   90.00
#
_symmetry.space_group_name_H-M   'P 1'
#
loop_
_entity.id
_entity.type
_entity.pdbx_description
1 polymer ?
#
loop_
_entity_poly.entity_id
_entity_poly.type
_entity_poly.pdbx_seq_one_letter_code
_entity_poly.pdbx_strand_id
1 'polypeptide(L)'
;MEGEKTIKVTRENFREVARKCVELTLRLGRPVYFNIAYWEEDTVSACYFTPIAPVERENRREWCVFPVDYEKLLVVLLSHPQVSKILLDEEEGAIKLVFSVPDEFAEEGWEEW
;
A
#
# COMPACT_ATOMS: atom_id res chain seq x y z
N MET A 1 21.21 -13.06 -6.66
CA MET A 1 20.17 -12.33 -7.40
C MET A 1 18.83 -12.95 -6.98
N GLU A 2 18.35 -12.62 -5.79
CA GLU A 2 16.99 -12.94 -5.41
C GLU A 2 16.12 -11.88 -6.09
N GLY A 3 15.25 -12.31 -7.00
CA GLY A 3 14.35 -11.38 -7.67
C GLY A 3 13.36 -10.82 -6.65
N GLU A 4 13.21 -9.50 -6.63
CA GLU A 4 12.14 -8.82 -5.91
C GLU A 4 10.82 -9.55 -6.20
N LYS A 5 10.23 -10.22 -5.20
CA LYS A 5 8.91 -10.83 -5.34
C LYS A 5 7.86 -9.75 -5.21
N THR A 6 7.70 -9.00 -6.30
CA THR A 6 6.67 -8.00 -6.43
C THR A 6 5.43 -8.61 -7.09
N ILE A 7 4.27 -8.47 -6.43
CA ILE A 7 2.99 -8.98 -6.92
C ILE A 7 2.11 -7.78 -7.31
N LYS A 8 1.65 -7.75 -8.56
CA LYS A 8 0.64 -6.75 -8.99
C LYS A 8 -0.70 -7.10 -8.35
N VAL A 9 -1.31 -6.12 -7.68
CA VAL A 9 -2.63 -6.28 -7.08
C VAL A 9 -3.72 -5.89 -8.08
N THR A 10 -4.74 -6.73 -8.22
CA THR A 10 -5.84 -6.58 -9.17
C THR A 10 -7.18 -6.94 -8.51
N ARG A 11 -8.29 -6.68 -9.21
CA ARG A 11 -9.64 -7.02 -8.74
C ARG A 11 -9.86 -8.53 -8.60
N GLU A 12 -9.07 -9.34 -9.30
CA GLU A 12 -9.16 -10.79 -9.29
C GLU A 12 -8.39 -11.40 -8.12
N ASN A 13 -7.29 -10.77 -7.66
CA ASN A 13 -6.39 -11.35 -6.67
C ASN A 13 -6.33 -10.61 -5.31
N PHE A 14 -7.01 -9.47 -5.13
CA PHE A 14 -6.87 -8.65 -3.92
C PHE A 14 -7.14 -9.40 -2.61
N ARG A 15 -8.04 -10.40 -2.60
CA ARG A 15 -8.29 -11.22 -1.41
C ARG A 15 -7.13 -12.13 -1.05
N GLU A 16 -6.44 -12.68 -2.05
CA GLU A 16 -5.24 -13.48 -1.84
C GLU A 16 -4.10 -12.58 -1.34
N VAL A 17 -3.95 -11.39 -1.93
CA VAL A 17 -2.99 -10.38 -1.47
C VAL A 17 -3.26 -9.95 -0.03
N ALA A 18 -4.52 -9.73 0.36
CA ALA A 18 -4.87 -9.37 1.74
C ALA A 18 -4.48 -10.48 2.73
N ARG A 19 -4.71 -11.76 2.40
CA ARG A 19 -4.25 -12.89 3.23
C ARG A 19 -2.72 -12.92 3.33
N LYS A 20 -2.04 -12.73 2.21
CA LYS A 20 -0.58 -12.65 2.15
C LYS A 20 -0.02 -11.50 2.99
N CYS A 21 -0.70 -10.36 3.07
CA CYS A 21 -0.29 -9.26 3.96
C CYS A 21 -0.31 -9.67 5.45
N VAL A 22 -1.27 -10.49 5.85
CA VAL A 22 -1.35 -11.04 7.22
C VAL A 22 -0.23 -12.06 7.45
N GLU A 23 0.01 -12.95 6.51
CA GLU A 23 1.12 -13.92 6.58
C GLU A 23 2.48 -13.21 6.69
N LEU A 24 2.69 -12.17 5.87
CA LEU A 24 3.88 -11.32 5.93
C LEU A 24 3.99 -10.60 7.27
N THR A 25 2.88 -10.10 7.82
CA THR A 25 2.87 -9.46 9.13
C THR A 25 3.37 -10.41 10.23
N LEU A 26 2.89 -11.66 10.21
CA LEU A 26 3.31 -12.69 11.15
C LEU A 26 4.78 -13.11 10.94
N ARG A 27 5.21 -13.26 9.68
CA ARG A 27 6.58 -13.65 9.32
C ARG A 27 7.61 -12.58 9.68
N LEU A 28 7.30 -11.31 9.42
CA LEU A 28 8.20 -10.17 9.60
C LEU A 28 8.16 -9.61 11.04
N GLY A 29 7.18 -9.99 11.84
CA GLY A 29 6.97 -9.45 13.19
C GLY A 29 6.55 -7.97 13.21
N ARG A 30 6.17 -7.42 12.05
CA ARG A 30 5.67 -6.06 11.90
C ARG A 30 4.58 -6.00 10.82
N PRO A 31 3.60 -5.10 10.90
CA PRO A 31 2.57 -4.97 9.89
C PRO A 31 3.12 -4.66 8.49
N VAL A 32 2.43 -5.15 7.47
CA VAL A 32 2.57 -4.63 6.12
C VAL A 32 2.03 -3.20 6.09
N TYR A 33 2.86 -2.29 5.60
CA TYR A 33 2.52 -0.88 5.53
C TYR A 33 2.19 -0.49 4.08
N PHE A 34 1.46 0.58 3.89
CA PHE A 34 1.17 1.16 2.59
C PHE A 34 2.13 2.31 2.35
N ASN A 35 2.86 2.23 1.24
CA ASN A 35 3.71 3.29 0.72
C ASN A 35 2.96 3.99 -0.42
N ILE A 36 2.47 5.19 -0.14
CA ILE A 36 1.90 6.07 -1.14
C ILE A 36 3.04 6.98 -1.63
N ALA A 37 3.57 6.67 -2.81
CA ALA A 37 4.42 7.62 -3.52
C ALA A 37 3.51 8.61 -4.26
N TYR A 38 3.52 9.86 -3.84
CA TYR A 38 2.88 10.95 -4.54
C TYR A 38 3.81 11.46 -5.65
N TRP A 39 3.26 11.55 -6.87
CA TRP A 39 3.76 12.18 -8.10
C TRP A 39 5.19 11.79 -8.52
N GLU A 40 5.31 11.15 -9.68
CA GLU A 40 6.58 11.08 -10.42
C GLU A 40 6.92 12.50 -10.93
N GLU A 41 7.41 13.38 -10.06
CA GLU A 41 8.15 14.60 -10.46
C GLU A 41 8.87 15.19 -9.23
N ASP A 42 10.17 14.89 -9.15
CA ASP A 42 11.28 15.50 -8.38
C ASP A 42 11.14 15.88 -6.89
N THR A 43 9.98 15.68 -6.26
CA THR A 43 9.81 15.85 -4.80
C THR A 43 8.85 14.81 -4.23
N VAL A 44 9.40 13.65 -3.89
CA VAL A 44 8.65 12.56 -3.25
C VAL A 44 8.34 12.92 -1.80
N SER A 45 7.10 13.31 -1.49
CA SER A 45 6.58 13.20 -0.13
C SER A 45 5.98 11.81 0.04
N ALA A 46 6.80 10.86 0.47
CA ALA A 46 6.33 9.50 0.73
C ALA A 46 5.40 9.51 1.93
N CYS A 47 4.14 9.12 1.72
CA CYS A 47 3.18 8.95 2.80
C CYS A 47 3.08 7.47 3.15
N TYR A 48 3.30 7.17 4.43
CA TYR A 48 3.25 5.82 4.96
C TYR A 48 2.09 5.68 5.92
N PHE A 49 1.28 4.64 5.74
CA PHE A 49 0.24 4.32 6.72
C PHE A 49 0.13 2.81 6.93
N THR A 50 -0.34 2.44 8.11
CA THR A 50 -0.52 1.04 8.50
C THR A 50 -1.90 0.87 9.12
N PRO A 51 -2.72 -0.12 8.69
CA PRO A 51 -4.02 -0.38 9.29
C PRO A 51 -3.89 -1.08 10.64
N ILE A 52 -3.51 -0.34 11.67
CA ILE A 52 -3.49 -0.81 13.06
C ILE A 52 -4.58 -0.13 13.87
N ALA A 53 -5.33 -0.92 14.62
CA ALA A 53 -6.26 -0.44 15.64
C ALA A 53 -5.63 -0.59 17.03
N PRO A 54 -5.70 0.44 17.89
CA PRO A 54 -5.36 0.27 19.29
C PRO A 54 -6.44 -0.57 19.98
N VAL A 55 -6.04 -1.63 20.68
CA VAL A 55 -6.92 -2.46 21.50
C VAL A 55 -6.42 -2.41 22.93
N GLU A 56 -7.28 -2.03 23.87
CA GLU A 56 -6.94 -2.09 25.29
C GLU A 56 -7.22 -3.49 25.83
N ARG A 57 -6.19 -4.11 26.41
CA ARG A 57 -6.29 -5.37 27.14
C ARG A 57 -5.52 -5.26 28.43
N GLU A 58 -6.17 -5.55 29.56
CA GLU A 58 -5.52 -5.72 30.87
C GLU A 58 -4.49 -4.62 31.21
N ASN A 59 -4.88 -3.34 31.10
CA ASN A 59 -4.02 -2.17 31.32
C ASN A 59 -2.83 -2.02 30.35
N ARG A 60 -2.87 -2.65 29.18
CA ARG A 60 -1.91 -2.48 28.09
C ARG A 60 -2.64 -2.10 26.80
N ARG A 61 -2.04 -1.18 26.05
CA ARG A 61 -2.47 -0.82 24.71
C ARG A 61 -1.73 -1.70 23.71
N GLU A 62 -2.43 -2.64 23.12
CA GLU A 62 -1.94 -3.49 22.04
C GLU A 62 -2.32 -2.88 20.69
N TRP A 63 -1.53 -3.18 19.65
CA TRP A 63 -1.85 -2.80 18.28
C TRP A 63 -2.24 -4.05 17.52
N CYS A 64 -3.46 -4.09 17.00
CA CYS A 64 -3.97 -5.22 16.25
C CYS A 64 -4.18 -4.85 14.79
N VAL A 65 -3.85 -5.78 13.90
CA VAL A 65 -4.19 -5.71 12.48
C VAL A 65 -5.31 -6.71 12.23
N PHE A 66 -6.42 -6.26 11.65
CA PHE A 66 -7.46 -7.18 11.21
C PHE A 66 -7.25 -7.51 9.72
N PRO A 67 -7.27 -8.79 9.32
CA PRO A 67 -7.16 -9.18 7.91
C PRO A 67 -8.15 -8.45 6.99
N VAL A 68 -9.37 -8.20 7.49
CA VAL A 68 -10.43 -7.48 6.78
C VAL A 68 -10.07 -6.02 6.50
N ASP A 69 -9.13 -5.42 7.23
CA ASP A 69 -8.69 -4.04 6.99
C ASP A 69 -7.87 -3.96 5.72
N TYR A 70 -6.92 -4.89 5.49
CA TYR A 70 -6.20 -4.97 4.22
C TYR A 70 -7.17 -5.19 3.05
N GLU A 71 -8.13 -6.12 3.19
CA GLU A 71 -9.10 -6.38 2.12
C GLU A 71 -9.90 -5.11 1.76
N LYS A 72 -10.45 -4.42 2.76
CA LYS A 72 -11.23 -3.19 2.55
C LYS A 72 -10.39 -2.06 1.94
N LEU A 73 -9.17 -1.87 2.42
CA LEU A 73 -8.26 -0.85 1.89
C LEU A 73 -7.88 -1.14 0.44
N LEU A 74 -7.58 -2.39 0.09
CA LEU A 74 -7.30 -2.76 -1.29
C LEU A 74 -8.51 -2.52 -2.20
N VAL A 75 -9.74 -2.76 -1.74
CA VAL A 75 -10.95 -2.43 -2.50
C VAL A 75 -11.07 -0.92 -2.74
N VAL A 76 -10.82 -0.09 -1.73
CA VAL A 76 -10.82 1.37 -1.86
C VAL A 76 -9.77 1.82 -2.88
N LEU A 77 -8.55 1.31 -2.77
CA LEU A 77 -7.43 1.69 -3.64
C LEU A 77 -7.66 1.23 -5.09
N LEU A 78 -8.18 0.01 -5.31
CA LEU A 78 -8.54 -0.50 -6.64
C LEU A 78 -9.73 0.20 -7.29
N SER A 79 -10.45 1.02 -6.52
CA SER A 79 -11.57 1.85 -6.99
C SER A 79 -11.20 3.32 -7.12
N HIS A 80 -9.99 3.70 -6.72
CA HIS A 80 -9.53 5.09 -6.75
C HIS A 80 -9.17 5.50 -8.19
N PRO A 81 -9.74 6.56 -8.75
CA PRO A 81 -9.61 6.89 -10.18
C PRO A 81 -8.17 7.22 -10.59
N GLN A 82 -7.38 7.76 -9.67
CA GLN A 82 -6.00 8.18 -9.92
C GLN A 82 -4.96 7.09 -9.57
N VAL A 83 -5.35 5.92 -9.05
CA VAL A 83 -4.38 4.85 -8.78
C VAL A 83 -4.14 4.06 -10.07
N SER A 84 -2.95 4.20 -10.63
CA SER A 84 -2.56 3.50 -11.86
C SER A 84 -2.02 2.10 -11.59
N LYS A 85 -1.35 1.91 -10.45
CA LYS A 85 -0.71 0.64 -10.10
C LYS A 85 -0.67 0.42 -8.59
N ILE A 86 -0.90 -0.83 -8.20
CA ILE A 86 -0.76 -1.31 -6.82
C ILE A 86 0.15 -2.54 -6.84
N LEU A 87 1.16 -2.55 -5.99
CA LEU A 87 2.16 -3.60 -5.90
C LEU A 87 2.31 -4.06 -4.44
N LEU A 88 2.34 -5.37 -4.20
CA LEU A 88 2.84 -5.92 -2.95
C LEU A 88 4.32 -6.27 -3.13
N ASP A 89 5.18 -5.64 -2.35
CA ASP A 89 6.57 -6.01 -2.16
C ASP A 89 6.67 -6.96 -0.96
N GLU A 90 6.92 -8.25 -1.23
CA GLU A 90 6.98 -9.27 -0.18
C GLU A 90 8.26 -9.20 0.68
N GLU A 91 9.34 -8.65 0.13
CA GLU A 91 10.62 -8.53 0.83
C GLU A 91 10.56 -7.37 1.82
N GLU A 92 10.07 -6.22 1.34
CA GLU A 92 9.89 -5.04 2.15
C GLU A 92 8.69 -5.14 3.10
N GLY A 93 7.71 -5.98 2.77
CA GLY A 93 6.43 -6.02 3.47
C GLY A 93 5.65 -4.73 3.28
N ALA A 94 5.50 -4.30 2.02
CA ALA A 94 4.88 -3.02 1.67
C ALA A 94 3.87 -3.15 0.53
N ILE A 95 2.75 -2.45 0.62
CA ILE A 95 1.88 -2.17 -0.52
C ILE A 95 2.31 -0.83 -1.12
N LYS A 96 2.92 -0.85 -2.31
CA LYS A 96 3.34 0.34 -3.06
C LYS A 96 2.22 0.78 -3.99
N LEU A 97 1.90 2.07 -3.95
CA LEU A 97 0.87 2.70 -4.74
C LEU A 97 1.50 3.71 -5.69
N VAL A 98 1.12 3.64 -6.97
CA VAL A 98 1.49 4.61 -7.99
C VAL A 98 0.24 5.37 -8.39
N PHE A 99 0.31 6.68 -8.28
CA PHE A 99 -0.76 7.59 -8.67
C PHE A 99 -0.43 8.23 -10.01
N SER A 100 -1.43 8.31 -10.89
CA SER A 100 -1.40 9.22 -12.03
C SER A 100 -1.57 10.65 -11.54
N VAL A 101 -1.00 11.57 -12.31
CA VAL A 101 -1.22 13.00 -12.23
C VAL A 101 -2.64 13.31 -12.69
N PRO A 102 -3.56 13.80 -11.83
CA PRO A 102 -4.84 14.34 -12.28
C PRO A 102 -4.67 15.44 -13.33
N ASP A 103 -5.47 15.36 -14.39
CA ASP A 103 -5.42 16.25 -15.55
C ASP A 103 -5.49 17.75 -15.20
N GLU A 104 -6.16 18.12 -14.11
CA GLU A 104 -6.27 19.51 -13.63
C GLU A 104 -4.95 20.11 -13.12
N PHE A 105 -3.97 19.26 -12.81
CA PHE A 105 -2.60 19.63 -12.44
C PHE A 105 -1.56 19.10 -13.43
N ALA A 106 -1.99 18.39 -14.48
CA ALA A 106 -1.13 18.11 -15.62
C ALA A 106 -0.92 19.45 -16.34
N GLU A 107 0.07 20.25 -15.93
CA GLU A 107 0.32 21.49 -16.67
C GLU A 107 0.68 21.13 -18.11
N GLU A 108 0.02 21.79 -19.06
CA GLU A 108 0.40 21.73 -20.48
C GLU A 108 1.80 22.31 -20.63
N GLY A 109 2.82 21.45 -20.61
CA GLY A 109 4.20 21.84 -20.95
C GLY A 109 5.14 22.03 -19.77
N TRP A 110 5.28 21.01 -18.92
CA TRP A 110 6.56 20.82 -18.24
C TRP A 110 7.57 20.38 -19.29
N GLU A 111 8.26 21.35 -19.89
CA GLU A 111 9.45 21.09 -20.72
C GLU A 111 10.42 20.21 -19.92
N GLU A 112 10.79 19.09 -20.53
CA GLU A 112 11.86 18.20 -20.07
C GLU A 112 13.09 19.03 -19.66
N TRP A 113 13.40 19.06 -18.36
CA TRP A 113 14.69 19.54 -17.86
C TRP A 113 15.54 18.36 -17.39
#